data_AF-A0A9R0WM81-F1
#
_entry.id   AF-A0A9R0WM81-F1
#
_cell.length_a   1.000
_cell.length_b   1.000
_cell.length_c   1.000
_cell.angle_alpha   90.00
_cell.angle_beta   90.00
_cell.angle_gamma   90.00
#
_symmetry.space_group_name_H-M   'P 1'
#
loop_
_entity.id
_entity.type
_entity.pdbx_description
1 polymer ?
#
loop_
_entity_poly.entity_id
_entity_poly.type
_entity_poly.pdbx_seq_one_letter_code
_entity_poly.pdbx_strand_id
1 'polypeptide(L)'
;MCEHKLAPNLPYVKSLFLGWFEPLRDQIIAEQELVSERGTRASHAPYFNMLPADMMAVITMHKLMGLLMTGSGDGSVRVIQAACQIGEAVEHEVRIHKFLEKTKKKNTKEVDKVVEAVDADIAKEQERLRKKVTDLMKKQKIRQVRHLVKKQDSTRPWGQDAHAKVGSRLIELFIETAHIQPPASQSGDSTPEIRPAFTHEMRTVAREQQKSRRYGVIKCDPLVRQGLDRTAKHMVIPYMPMLIPPINWTGYDKGAHLFLPSYVMRTHGARQQREAVKKAPKEQMQTIFEALDNLGSTKWRVNKKVLSIVDRIWSSGGRLADLVDRADVSLPEKPDTEDEAELKKWRWSMRSAKKENSERHSQRCDVELKLAVARKMKEEAGFYYPHNLDFRGRAYPMHPYLNHLGSDLCRGVLEFSEGRPLGESGLRWLKIHLANLYGGGVDKLSYDGRIAFTENHLDDIFDSANRPLEGKRWWLEAEDPFQCLAVCMDLNEALRSPSPETVISHIPVHQDGSCNGLQHYAALGRDKLGAVAVNLVSGEKPADVYSGIAARVVEIMKRDAQKDPAKDADAARARLLVDQVDRKLVKQTVMTSVYGVTYVGAREQIKRRLKERGVIADDSELFGASCYAAKSR
;
A
#
# COMPACT_ATOMS: atom_id res chain seq x y z
N MET A 1 -26.03 11.29 31.38
CA MET A 1 -25.01 12.37 31.37
C MET A 1 -23.66 11.72 31.60
N CYS A 2 -22.85 11.52 30.56
CA CYS A 2 -21.49 11.00 30.71
C CYS A 2 -20.58 12.17 31.12
N GLU A 3 -20.06 12.13 32.34
CA GLU A 3 -19.08 13.11 32.83
C GLU A 3 -17.87 13.16 31.88
N HIS A 4 -17.48 14.37 31.50
CA HIS A 4 -16.28 14.67 30.72
C HIS A 4 -15.01 14.24 31.46
N LYS A 5 -14.65 12.96 31.37
CA LYS A 5 -13.32 12.44 31.73
C LYS A 5 -12.48 12.15 30.48
N LEU A 6 -12.41 13.10 29.55
CA LEU A 6 -11.53 12.99 28.38
C LEU A 6 -10.43 14.04 28.50
N ALA A 7 -9.18 13.56 28.56
CA ALA A 7 -7.99 14.41 28.63
C ALA A 7 -8.01 15.44 27.47
N PRO A 8 -7.90 16.75 27.75
CA PRO A 8 -8.19 17.82 26.79
C PRO A 8 -7.27 17.88 25.57
N ASN A 9 -6.21 17.05 25.52
CA ASN A 9 -5.18 17.07 24.48
C ASN A 9 -5.18 15.84 23.54
N LEU A 10 -6.20 14.97 23.60
CA LEU A 10 -6.29 13.81 22.72
C LEU A 10 -6.89 14.19 21.35
N PRO A 11 -6.32 13.75 20.21
CA PRO A 11 -6.95 13.87 18.90
C PRO A 11 -8.40 13.37 18.92
N TYR A 12 -9.32 14.08 18.27
CA TYR A 12 -10.78 13.83 18.29
C TYR A 12 -11.18 12.34 18.10
N VAL A 13 -10.50 11.59 17.24
CA VAL A 13 -10.79 10.16 17.07
C VAL A 13 -10.37 9.32 18.27
N LYS A 14 -9.29 9.67 18.97
CA LYS A 14 -8.89 8.98 20.21
C LYS A 14 -9.89 9.23 21.34
N SER A 15 -10.43 10.44 21.45
CA SER A 15 -11.48 10.71 22.44
C SER A 15 -12.75 9.93 22.12
N LEU A 16 -13.10 9.78 20.84
CA LEU A 16 -14.20 8.90 20.41
C LEU A 16 -13.93 7.43 20.75
N PHE A 17 -12.74 6.89 20.47
CA PHE A 17 -12.40 5.51 20.82
C PHE A 17 -12.50 5.26 22.33
N LEU A 18 -11.97 6.17 23.15
CA LEU A 18 -12.09 6.05 24.60
C LEU A 18 -13.55 6.11 25.04
N GLY A 19 -14.34 7.00 24.44
CA GLY A 19 -15.78 7.12 24.72
C GLY A 19 -16.60 5.89 24.28
N TRP A 20 -16.19 5.16 23.25
CA TRP A 20 -16.90 3.97 22.78
C TRP A 20 -16.50 2.68 23.50
N PHE A 21 -15.34 2.65 24.17
CA PHE A 21 -14.80 1.43 24.76
C PHE A 21 -15.69 0.89 25.89
N GLU A 22 -16.02 1.72 26.89
CA GLU A 22 -16.82 1.28 28.04
C GLU A 22 -18.23 0.86 27.64
N PRO A 23 -18.99 1.64 26.83
CA PRO A 23 -20.31 1.21 26.37
C PRO A 23 -20.30 -0.11 25.60
N LEU A 24 -19.31 -0.30 24.71
CA LEU A 24 -19.18 -1.54 23.95
C LEU A 24 -18.84 -2.73 24.86
N ARG A 25 -17.90 -2.54 25.80
CA ARG A 25 -17.53 -3.59 26.77
C ARG A 25 -18.76 -4.03 27.56
N ASP A 26 -19.53 -3.09 28.10
CA ASP A 26 -20.66 -3.37 28.96
C ASP A 26 -21.77 -4.12 28.20
N GLN A 27 -22.00 -3.78 26.93
CA GLN A 27 -22.91 -4.54 26.07
C GLN A 27 -22.39 -5.95 25.73
N ILE A 28 -21.08 -6.11 25.54
CA ILE A 28 -20.51 -7.46 25.35
C ILE A 28 -20.66 -8.30 26.63
N ILE A 29 -20.52 -7.71 27.82
CA ILE A 29 -20.77 -8.40 29.10
C ILE A 29 -22.22 -8.87 29.18
N ALA A 30 -23.18 -7.99 28.90
CA ALA A 30 -24.60 -8.33 28.89
C ALA A 30 -24.92 -9.46 27.90
N GLU A 31 -24.31 -9.44 26.71
CA GLU A 31 -24.44 -10.51 25.73
C GLU A 31 -23.83 -11.84 26.22
N GLN A 32 -22.67 -11.79 26.90
CA GLN A 32 -22.03 -12.97 27.49
C GLN A 32 -22.88 -13.60 28.60
N GLU A 33 -23.54 -12.78 29.41
CA GLU A 33 -24.48 -13.22 30.44
C GLU A 33 -25.70 -13.90 29.80
N LEU A 34 -26.33 -13.25 28.81
CA LEU A 34 -27.49 -13.77 28.07
C LEU A 34 -27.21 -15.10 27.35
N VAL A 35 -26.00 -15.23 26.79
CA VAL A 35 -25.53 -16.45 26.12
C VAL A 35 -25.24 -17.59 27.12
N SER A 36 -24.97 -17.25 28.39
CA SER A 36 -24.70 -18.22 29.46
C SER A 36 -25.97 -18.84 30.06
N GLU A 37 -27.14 -18.23 29.82
CA GLU A 37 -28.42 -18.75 30.29
C GLU A 37 -28.81 -20.06 29.58
N ARG A 38 -29.32 -21.03 30.36
CA ARG A 38 -29.75 -22.34 29.83
C ARG A 38 -31.00 -22.20 28.97
N GLY A 39 -30.83 -22.06 27.66
CA GLY A 39 -31.94 -22.03 26.68
C GLY A 39 -31.65 -21.23 25.42
N THR A 40 -30.62 -20.37 25.44
CA THR A 40 -30.31 -19.44 24.35
C THR A 40 -29.67 -20.18 23.16
N ARG A 41 -30.38 -20.26 22.02
CA ARG A 41 -29.92 -20.90 20.77
C ARG A 41 -29.12 -19.95 19.86
N ALA A 42 -28.44 -18.96 20.43
CA ALA A 42 -27.69 -17.99 19.65
C ALA A 42 -26.52 -18.66 18.92
N SER A 43 -26.36 -18.42 17.62
CA SER A 43 -25.39 -19.15 16.80
C SER A 43 -23.92 -18.84 17.13
N HIS A 44 -23.66 -17.67 17.74
CA HIS A 44 -22.36 -17.24 18.26
C HIS A 44 -22.10 -17.70 19.70
N ALA A 45 -23.11 -18.23 20.39
CA ALA A 45 -23.05 -18.61 21.80
C ALA A 45 -21.84 -19.48 22.18
N PRO A 46 -21.48 -20.54 21.41
CA PRO A 46 -20.38 -21.42 21.79
C PRO A 46 -19.02 -20.71 21.90
N TYR A 47 -18.88 -19.57 21.23
CA TYR A 47 -17.62 -18.86 21.05
C TYR A 47 -17.51 -17.57 21.88
N PHE A 48 -18.64 -16.94 22.19
CA PHE A 48 -18.67 -15.58 22.76
C PHE A 48 -18.11 -15.51 24.20
N ASN A 49 -18.23 -16.58 24.97
CA ASN A 49 -17.71 -16.66 26.35
C ASN A 49 -16.24 -17.11 26.42
N MET A 50 -15.55 -17.27 25.28
CA MET A 50 -14.18 -17.77 25.26
C MET A 50 -13.10 -16.69 25.48
N LEU A 51 -13.48 -15.40 25.46
CA LEU A 51 -12.58 -14.26 25.64
C LEU A 51 -13.24 -13.17 26.51
N PRO A 52 -12.49 -12.46 27.38
CA PRO A 52 -13.06 -11.34 28.14
C PRO A 52 -13.58 -10.21 27.24
N ALA A 53 -14.66 -9.56 27.69
CA ALA A 53 -15.33 -8.48 26.96
C ALA A 53 -14.39 -7.32 26.59
N ASP A 54 -13.48 -6.92 27.49
CA ASP A 54 -12.48 -5.86 27.24
C ASP A 54 -11.66 -6.13 25.97
N MET A 55 -11.17 -7.37 25.82
CA MET A 55 -10.34 -7.75 24.67
C MET A 55 -11.17 -7.79 23.38
N MET A 56 -12.41 -8.28 23.46
CA MET A 56 -13.33 -8.32 22.32
C MET A 56 -13.68 -6.90 21.84
N ALA A 57 -13.92 -5.96 22.76
CA ALA A 57 -14.18 -4.56 22.46
C ALA A 57 -13.00 -3.91 21.71
N VAL A 58 -11.79 -4.04 22.27
CA VAL A 58 -10.56 -3.49 21.65
C VAL A 58 -10.34 -4.07 20.25
N ILE A 59 -10.45 -5.39 20.08
CA ILE A 59 -10.26 -6.07 18.79
C ILE A 59 -11.26 -5.54 17.76
N THR A 60 -12.54 -5.47 18.13
CA THR A 60 -13.63 -5.03 17.25
C THR A 60 -13.41 -3.60 16.75
N MET A 61 -13.17 -2.67 17.68
CA MET A 61 -12.92 -1.26 17.35
C MET A 61 -11.72 -1.10 16.41
N HIS A 62 -10.57 -1.71 16.75
CA HIS A 62 -9.36 -1.55 15.95
C HIS A 62 -9.46 -2.21 14.57
N LYS A 63 -10.08 -3.39 14.48
CA LYS A 63 -10.22 -4.12 13.23
C LYS A 63 -11.22 -3.46 12.29
N LEU A 64 -12.38 -3.05 12.79
CA LEU A 64 -13.38 -2.37 11.96
C LEU A 64 -12.82 -1.05 11.42
N MET A 65 -12.15 -0.28 12.27
CA MET A 65 -11.57 1.00 11.87
C MET A 65 -10.43 0.85 10.86
N GLY A 66 -9.53 -0.12 11.08
CA GLY A 66 -8.50 -0.44 10.08
C GLY A 66 -9.10 -0.84 8.73
N LEU A 67 -10.20 -1.59 8.74
CA LEU A 67 -10.89 -2.00 7.52
C LEU A 67 -11.55 -0.84 6.79
N LEU A 68 -12.23 0.06 7.50
CA LEU A 68 -12.87 1.25 6.93
C LEU A 68 -11.86 2.18 6.25
N MET A 69 -10.63 2.24 6.77
CA MET A 69 -9.52 3.01 6.17
C MET A 69 -8.96 2.38 4.89
N THR A 70 -8.99 1.05 4.81
CA THR A 70 -8.50 0.30 3.62
C THR A 70 -9.61 -0.02 2.62
N GLY A 71 -10.85 0.41 2.90
CA GLY A 71 -12.06 0.10 2.12
C GLY A 71 -12.16 0.86 0.80
N SER A 72 -13.38 0.93 0.23
CA SER A 72 -13.66 1.46 -1.11
C SER A 72 -13.54 3.00 -1.26
N GLY A 73 -12.73 3.65 -0.43
CA GLY A 73 -12.49 5.10 -0.46
C GLY A 73 -13.69 5.93 -0.02
N ASP A 74 -14.86 5.35 0.18
CA ASP A 74 -16.09 6.02 0.59
C ASP A 74 -16.40 5.86 2.09
N GLY A 75 -15.44 5.35 2.86
CA GLY A 75 -15.58 5.13 4.30
C GLY A 75 -16.52 3.98 4.61
N SER A 76 -16.59 2.98 3.73
CA SER A 76 -17.41 1.79 3.91
C SER A 76 -16.60 0.50 3.75
N VAL A 77 -17.06 -0.54 4.44
CA VAL A 77 -16.53 -1.90 4.33
C VAL A 77 -17.67 -2.89 4.15
N ARG A 78 -17.46 -3.95 3.36
CA ARG A 78 -18.44 -5.03 3.22
C ARG A 78 -18.62 -5.77 4.55
N VAL A 79 -19.87 -5.98 4.96
CA VAL A 79 -20.22 -6.60 6.25
C VAL A 79 -19.53 -7.97 6.42
N ILE A 80 -19.63 -8.85 5.42
CA ILE A 80 -19.04 -10.21 5.48
C ILE A 80 -17.52 -10.15 5.66
N GLN A 81 -16.85 -9.22 4.97
CA GLN A 81 -15.41 -9.05 5.08
C GLN A 81 -15.03 -8.61 6.51
N ALA A 82 -15.74 -7.62 7.04
CA ALA A 82 -15.50 -7.13 8.40
C ALA A 82 -15.76 -8.20 9.46
N ALA A 83 -16.90 -8.89 9.36
CA ALA A 83 -17.29 -9.94 10.28
C ALA A 83 -16.26 -11.08 10.31
N CYS A 84 -15.87 -11.61 9.15
CA CYS A 84 -14.88 -12.69 9.09
C CYS A 84 -13.52 -12.28 9.70
N GLN A 85 -13.04 -11.07 9.40
CA GLN A 85 -11.73 -10.62 9.91
C GLN A 85 -11.73 -10.31 11.41
N ILE A 86 -12.83 -9.78 11.94
CA ILE A 86 -13.01 -9.57 13.39
C ILE A 86 -13.10 -10.93 14.09
N GLY A 87 -13.92 -11.85 13.58
CA GLY A 87 -14.06 -13.19 14.14
C GLY A 87 -12.74 -13.98 14.14
N GLU A 88 -11.97 -13.91 13.05
CA GLU A 88 -10.63 -14.52 12.99
C GLU A 88 -9.67 -13.90 14.01
N ALA A 89 -9.72 -12.57 14.20
CA ALA A 89 -8.90 -11.89 15.19
C ALA A 89 -9.27 -12.30 16.63
N VAL A 90 -10.56 -12.43 16.93
CA VAL A 90 -11.06 -12.91 18.22
C VAL A 90 -10.63 -14.36 18.46
N GLU A 91 -10.79 -15.26 17.48
CA GLU A 91 -10.32 -16.65 17.62
C GLU A 91 -8.83 -16.71 17.97
N HIS A 92 -8.01 -15.90 17.29
CA HIS A 92 -6.60 -15.84 17.58
C HIS A 92 -6.32 -15.43 19.03
N GLU A 93 -7.03 -14.44 19.55
CA GLU A 93 -6.85 -14.01 20.93
C GLU A 93 -7.38 -15.03 21.94
N VAL A 94 -8.52 -15.68 21.65
CA VAL A 94 -9.08 -16.78 22.45
C VAL A 94 -8.04 -17.87 22.68
N ARG A 95 -7.31 -18.27 21.63
CA ARG A 95 -6.29 -19.32 21.75
C ARG A 95 -5.16 -18.88 22.69
N ILE A 96 -4.70 -17.63 22.55
CA ILE A 96 -3.64 -17.06 23.40
C ILE A 96 -4.11 -17.01 24.85
N HIS A 97 -5.31 -16.49 25.08
CA HIS A 97 -5.92 -16.37 26.39
C HIS A 97 -6.10 -17.74 27.06
N LYS A 98 -6.66 -18.73 26.35
CA LYS A 98 -6.81 -20.12 26.84
C LYS A 98 -5.48 -20.75 27.22
N PHE A 99 -4.43 -20.53 26.43
CA PHE A 99 -3.10 -21.05 26.74
C PHE A 99 -2.54 -20.45 28.03
N LEU A 100 -2.68 -19.13 28.22
CA LEU A 100 -2.24 -18.44 29.44
C LEU A 100 -3.03 -18.86 30.69
N GLU A 101 -4.34 -19.10 30.55
CA GLU A 101 -5.18 -19.54 31.68
C GLU A 101 -4.96 -21.01 32.06
N LYS A 102 -4.80 -21.91 31.07
CA LYS A 102 -4.45 -23.32 31.33
C LYS A 102 -3.13 -23.46 32.10
N THR A 103 -2.14 -22.64 31.75
CA THR A 103 -0.83 -22.64 32.44
C THR A 103 -0.89 -21.99 33.82
N LYS A 104 -1.84 -21.09 34.11
CA LYS A 104 -2.10 -20.60 35.48
C LYS A 104 -2.74 -21.65 36.38
N LYS A 105 -3.80 -22.33 35.92
CA LYS A 105 -4.59 -23.27 36.76
C LYS A 105 -3.82 -24.52 37.17
N LYS A 106 -2.83 -24.96 36.38
CA LYS A 106 -1.94 -26.07 36.75
C LYS A 106 -1.04 -25.72 37.94
N ASN A 107 -0.43 -24.53 37.94
CA ASN A 107 0.39 -24.06 39.06
C ASN A 107 -0.36 -23.94 40.39
N THR A 108 -1.68 -23.72 40.39
CA THR A 108 -2.45 -23.55 41.63
C THR A 108 -2.99 -24.87 42.20
N LYS A 109 -3.20 -25.90 41.36
CA LYS A 109 -3.71 -27.22 41.80
C LYS A 109 -2.62 -28.17 42.26
N GLU A 110 -1.37 -27.97 41.86
CA GLU A 110 -0.22 -28.83 42.25
C GLU A 110 0.45 -28.42 43.57
N VAL A 111 0.04 -27.32 44.20
CA VAL A 111 0.56 -26.92 45.53
C VAL A 111 -0.08 -27.72 46.67
N ASP A 112 -1.25 -28.35 46.45
CA ASP A 112 -2.04 -29.06 47.49
C ASP A 112 -2.07 -30.59 47.37
N LYS A 113 -1.28 -31.21 46.50
CA LYS A 113 -1.10 -32.68 46.48
C LYS A 113 0.36 -33.06 46.29
N VAL A 114 0.83 -34.03 47.07
CA VAL A 114 2.17 -34.63 46.96
C VAL A 114 2.38 -35.14 45.53
N VAL A 115 3.32 -34.53 44.78
CA VAL A 115 3.54 -34.80 43.34
C VAL A 115 4.77 -35.69 43.14
N GLU A 116 4.64 -36.74 42.32
CA GLU A 116 5.75 -37.56 41.81
C GLU A 116 6.71 -36.73 40.92
N ALA A 117 8.00 -37.10 40.89
CA ALA A 117 9.06 -36.32 40.25
C ALA A 117 8.87 -36.00 38.74
N VAL A 118 8.00 -36.73 38.03
CA VAL A 118 7.75 -36.58 36.58
C VAL A 118 6.83 -35.38 36.28
N ASP A 119 5.87 -35.08 37.15
CA ASP A 119 4.92 -33.97 36.94
C ASP A 119 5.57 -32.60 37.23
N ALA A 120 6.56 -32.54 38.12
CA ALA A 120 7.28 -31.32 38.48
C ALA A 120 8.12 -30.74 37.31
N ASP A 121 8.70 -31.60 36.46
CA ASP A 121 9.47 -31.17 35.29
C ASP A 121 8.56 -30.66 34.16
N ILE A 122 7.40 -31.27 33.96
CA ILE A 122 6.37 -30.80 33.02
C ILE A 122 5.84 -29.43 33.46
N ALA A 123 5.59 -29.22 34.76
CA ALA A 123 5.18 -27.94 35.31
C ALA A 123 6.23 -26.84 35.09
N LYS A 124 7.52 -27.13 35.35
CA LYS A 124 8.64 -26.21 35.06
C LYS A 124 8.77 -25.86 33.59
N GLU A 125 8.55 -26.82 32.68
CA GLU A 125 8.59 -26.57 31.24
C GLU A 125 7.43 -25.68 30.78
N GLN A 126 6.21 -25.91 31.32
CA GLN A 126 5.04 -25.08 31.06
C GLN A 126 5.17 -23.66 31.62
N GLU A 127 5.78 -23.49 32.80
CA GLU A 127 6.16 -22.20 33.39
C GLU A 127 7.14 -21.43 32.47
N ARG A 128 8.19 -22.10 31.97
CA ARG A 128 9.15 -21.52 31.02
C ARG A 128 8.47 -21.10 29.72
N LEU A 129 7.58 -21.94 29.18
CA LEU A 129 6.77 -21.64 27.99
C LEU A 129 5.84 -20.44 28.22
N ARG A 130 5.20 -20.34 29.38
CA ARG A 130 4.36 -19.20 29.76
C ARG A 130 5.16 -17.91 29.86
N LYS A 131 6.28 -17.90 30.60
CA LYS A 131 7.18 -16.73 30.68
C LYS A 131 7.65 -16.30 29.30
N LYS A 132 8.01 -17.27 28.43
CA LYS A 132 8.37 -17.00 27.04
C LYS A 132 7.21 -16.38 26.26
N VAL A 133 5.99 -16.89 26.37
CA VAL A 133 4.81 -16.30 25.72
C VAL A 133 4.51 -14.89 26.25
N THR A 134 4.57 -14.67 27.56
CA THR A 134 4.36 -13.34 28.16
C THR A 134 5.43 -12.33 27.73
N ASP A 135 6.69 -12.73 27.69
CA ASP A 135 7.79 -11.90 27.19
C ASP A 135 7.63 -11.58 25.70
N LEU A 136 7.16 -12.54 24.91
CA LEU A 136 6.85 -12.33 23.51
C LEU A 136 5.65 -11.37 23.33
N MET A 137 4.63 -11.45 24.17
CA MET A 137 3.52 -10.49 24.17
C MET A 137 4.00 -9.07 24.54
N LYS A 138 4.82 -8.93 25.60
CA LYS A 138 5.43 -7.64 25.99
C LYS A 138 6.26 -7.03 24.86
N LYS A 139 6.96 -7.88 24.10
CA LYS A 139 7.76 -7.50 22.92
C LYS A 139 6.92 -7.37 21.64
N GLN A 140 5.58 -7.40 21.72
CA GLN A 140 4.62 -7.30 20.61
C GLN A 140 4.79 -8.37 19.50
N LYS A 141 5.32 -9.53 19.85
CA LYS A 141 5.61 -10.66 18.95
C LYS A 141 4.42 -11.62 18.86
N ILE A 142 3.22 -11.06 18.65
CA ILE A 142 1.89 -11.72 18.68
C ILE A 142 1.84 -12.99 17.83
N ARG A 143 2.55 -12.97 16.72
CA ARG A 143 2.56 -14.05 15.75
C ARG A 143 3.39 -15.27 16.20
N GLN A 144 4.45 -15.07 16.98
CA GLN A 144 5.27 -16.16 17.53
C GLN A 144 4.57 -16.77 18.75
N VAL A 145 3.89 -15.91 19.51
CA VAL A 145 2.91 -16.31 20.52
C VAL A 145 1.87 -17.23 19.89
N ARG A 146 1.23 -16.85 18.77
CA ARG A 146 0.27 -17.71 18.06
C ARG A 146 0.86 -19.06 17.63
N HIS A 147 2.11 -19.11 17.17
CA HIS A 147 2.74 -20.38 16.77
C HIS A 147 3.03 -21.30 17.97
N LEU A 148 3.57 -20.74 19.06
CA LEU A 148 3.80 -21.45 20.32
C LEU A 148 2.49 -22.00 20.91
N VAL A 149 1.47 -21.15 20.95
CA VAL A 149 0.13 -21.50 21.41
C VAL A 149 -0.49 -22.57 20.52
N LYS A 150 -0.37 -22.44 19.19
CA LYS A 150 -0.93 -23.41 18.22
C LYS A 150 -0.30 -24.80 18.34
N LYS A 151 0.98 -24.92 18.73
CA LYS A 151 1.61 -26.22 18.99
C LYS A 151 1.07 -26.91 20.25
N GLN A 152 0.56 -26.12 21.19
CA GLN A 152 0.06 -26.58 22.49
C GLN A 152 -1.48 -26.70 22.52
N ASP A 153 -2.15 -26.19 21.48
CA ASP A 153 -3.60 -26.14 21.36
C ASP A 153 -4.10 -27.20 20.37
N SER A 154 -4.69 -28.27 20.91
CA SER A 154 -5.31 -29.35 20.13
C SER A 154 -6.74 -29.00 19.64
N THR A 155 -7.24 -27.80 19.92
CA THR A 155 -8.61 -27.43 19.51
C THR A 155 -8.71 -27.17 18.01
N ARG A 156 -9.82 -27.63 17.41
CA ARG A 156 -10.09 -27.45 15.99
C ARG A 156 -10.28 -25.95 15.67
N PRO A 157 -9.68 -25.42 14.59
CA PRO A 157 -9.92 -24.05 14.16
C PRO A 157 -11.38 -23.77 13.86
N TRP A 158 -11.79 -22.53 14.13
CA TRP A 158 -13.12 -22.04 13.75
C TRP A 158 -13.22 -22.01 12.23
N GLY A 159 -14.40 -22.38 11.72
CA GLY A 159 -14.72 -22.23 10.30
C GLY A 159 -15.11 -20.78 9.98
N GLN A 160 -15.12 -20.43 8.68
CA GLN A 160 -15.55 -19.09 8.23
C GLN A 160 -16.96 -18.73 8.70
N ASP A 161 -17.86 -19.70 8.81
CA ASP A 161 -19.21 -19.50 9.34
C ASP A 161 -19.19 -19.02 10.81
N ALA A 162 -18.35 -19.62 11.65
CA ALA A 162 -18.19 -19.21 13.05
C ALA A 162 -17.55 -17.82 13.15
N HIS A 163 -16.54 -17.52 12.32
CA HIS A 163 -15.94 -16.19 12.25
C HIS A 163 -16.98 -15.13 11.89
N ALA A 164 -17.80 -15.38 10.86
CA ALA A 164 -18.84 -14.48 10.42
C ALA A 164 -19.89 -14.23 11.52
N LYS A 165 -20.34 -15.27 12.23
CA LYS A 165 -21.33 -15.15 13.31
C LYS A 165 -20.83 -14.29 14.47
N VAL A 166 -19.65 -14.63 15.00
CA VAL A 166 -19.05 -13.88 16.12
C VAL A 166 -18.76 -12.43 15.72
N GLY A 167 -18.15 -12.24 14.56
CA GLY A 167 -17.83 -10.90 14.06
C GLY A 167 -19.06 -10.05 13.77
N SER A 168 -20.13 -10.63 13.23
CA SER A 168 -21.37 -9.88 12.92
C SER A 168 -22.05 -9.37 14.19
N ARG A 169 -22.13 -10.21 15.25
CA ARG A 169 -22.72 -9.77 16.53
C ARG A 169 -21.88 -8.68 17.18
N LEU A 170 -20.56 -8.80 17.16
CA LEU A 170 -19.68 -7.74 17.68
C LEU A 170 -19.81 -6.42 16.92
N ILE A 171 -19.97 -6.48 15.60
CA ILE A 171 -20.24 -5.30 14.78
C ILE A 171 -21.58 -4.67 15.16
N GLU A 172 -22.62 -5.48 15.36
CA GLU A 172 -23.96 -5.02 15.75
C GLU A 172 -23.91 -4.28 17.09
N LEU A 173 -23.34 -4.90 18.13
CA LEU A 173 -23.15 -4.27 19.44
C LEU A 173 -22.33 -2.98 19.34
N PHE A 174 -21.35 -2.93 18.44
CA PHE A 174 -20.54 -1.73 18.24
C PHE A 174 -21.31 -0.61 17.52
N ILE A 175 -22.14 -0.93 16.54
CA ILE A 175 -23.05 0.04 15.89
C ILE A 175 -24.02 0.62 16.91
N GLU A 176 -24.57 -0.21 17.80
CA GLU A 176 -25.53 0.19 18.84
C GLU A 176 -24.92 1.06 19.94
N THR A 177 -23.60 1.00 20.15
CA THR A 177 -22.93 1.70 21.26
C THR A 177 -22.11 2.91 20.79
N ALA A 178 -21.54 2.86 19.59
CA ALA A 178 -20.70 3.92 19.08
C ALA A 178 -21.52 5.08 18.53
N HIS A 179 -21.63 6.15 19.33
CA HIS A 179 -22.30 7.39 18.94
C HIS A 179 -21.30 8.53 18.79
N ILE A 180 -21.64 9.51 17.96
CA ILE A 180 -20.92 10.77 17.84
C ILE A 180 -21.83 11.93 18.19
N GLN A 181 -21.21 12.98 18.71
CA GLN A 181 -21.82 14.28 18.90
C GLN A 181 -21.06 15.27 18.00
N PRO A 182 -21.68 15.82 16.95
CA PRO A 182 -21.07 16.88 16.15
C PRO A 182 -20.65 18.07 17.03
N PRO A 183 -19.57 18.81 16.70
CA PRO A 183 -19.28 20.08 17.34
C PRO A 183 -20.51 20.98 17.26
N ALA A 184 -20.90 21.63 18.36
CA ALA A 184 -22.05 22.52 18.39
C ALA A 184 -21.93 23.55 17.25
N SER A 185 -22.91 23.58 16.35
CA SER A 185 -23.04 24.69 15.40
C SER A 185 -23.19 25.98 16.21
N GLN A 186 -22.64 27.10 15.74
CA GLN A 186 -22.72 28.42 16.40
C GLN A 186 -24.14 29.03 16.38
N SER A 187 -25.18 28.20 16.51
CA SER A 187 -26.58 28.56 16.67
C SER A 187 -27.00 28.10 18.05
N GLY A 188 -27.18 29.04 18.98
CA GLY A 188 -27.36 28.79 20.42
C GLY A 188 -28.65 28.08 20.86
N ASP A 189 -29.32 27.32 19.98
CA ASP A 189 -30.64 26.73 20.27
C ASP A 189 -30.86 25.32 19.67
N SER A 190 -29.82 24.65 19.17
CA SER A 190 -29.94 23.25 18.69
C SER A 190 -29.52 22.25 19.78
N THR A 191 -30.41 21.33 20.13
CA THR A 191 -30.09 20.17 20.96
C THR A 191 -28.99 19.33 20.29
N PRO A 192 -28.02 18.76 21.03
CA PRO A 192 -26.96 17.99 20.40
C PRO A 192 -27.53 16.74 19.71
N GLU A 193 -27.44 16.68 18.39
CA GLU A 193 -27.89 15.53 17.60
C GLU A 193 -26.89 14.37 17.76
N ILE A 194 -27.11 13.53 18.77
CA ILE A 194 -26.35 12.30 18.97
C ILE A 194 -26.77 11.32 17.88
N ARG A 195 -25.82 10.90 17.03
CA ARG A 195 -26.08 9.95 15.94
C ARG A 195 -25.07 8.81 15.93
N PRO A 196 -25.41 7.62 15.41
CA PRO A 196 -24.49 6.49 15.37
C PRO A 196 -23.27 6.80 14.50
N ALA A 197 -22.09 6.43 14.99
CA ALA A 197 -20.81 6.58 14.29
C ALA A 197 -20.70 5.67 13.07
N PHE A 198 -21.45 4.56 13.07
CA PHE A 198 -21.47 3.56 12.02
C PHE A 198 -22.91 3.17 11.69
N THR A 199 -23.21 2.96 10.41
CA THR A 199 -24.53 2.51 9.96
C THR A 199 -24.41 1.32 9.02
N HIS A 200 -25.38 0.41 9.06
CA HIS A 200 -25.49 -0.68 8.10
C HIS A 200 -26.38 -0.25 6.93
N GLU A 201 -25.80 -0.14 5.73
CA GLU A 201 -26.51 0.22 4.50
C GLU A 201 -26.51 -0.94 3.51
N MET A 202 -27.64 -1.17 2.84
CA MET A 202 -27.72 -2.11 1.72
C MET A 202 -27.42 -1.38 0.42
N ARG A 203 -26.36 -1.82 -0.29
CA ARG A 203 -25.99 -1.25 -1.58
C ARG A 203 -26.34 -2.17 -2.72
N THR A 204 -26.84 -1.55 -3.79
CA THR A 204 -27.17 -2.23 -5.03
C THR A 204 -26.13 -1.87 -6.07
N VAL A 205 -25.37 -2.85 -6.59
CA VAL A 205 -24.61 -2.64 -7.82
C VAL A 205 -25.54 -2.93 -8.99
N ALA A 206 -25.95 -1.88 -9.70
CA ALA A 206 -26.48 -2.02 -11.04
C ALA A 206 -25.31 -2.27 -11.98
N ARG A 207 -25.20 -3.49 -12.52
CA ARG A 207 -24.40 -3.75 -13.72
C ARG A 207 -25.39 -3.73 -14.88
N GLU A 208 -25.15 -2.90 -15.88
CA GLU A 208 -26.05 -2.67 -17.03
C GLU A 208 -26.45 -3.95 -17.78
N GLN A 209 -25.79 -5.09 -17.53
CA GLN A 209 -26.03 -6.36 -18.22
C GLN A 209 -26.20 -7.60 -17.29
N GLN A 210 -26.32 -7.43 -15.96
CA GLN A 210 -26.58 -8.54 -15.02
C GLN A 210 -27.56 -8.17 -13.90
N LYS A 211 -28.31 -9.16 -13.39
CA LYS A 211 -29.18 -9.02 -12.21
C LYS A 211 -28.46 -8.25 -11.09
N SER A 212 -29.09 -7.18 -10.63
CA SER A 212 -28.57 -6.33 -9.56
C SER A 212 -28.27 -7.17 -8.31
N ARG A 213 -27.02 -7.14 -7.85
CA ARG A 213 -26.63 -7.81 -6.59
C ARG A 213 -26.65 -6.79 -5.47
N ARG A 214 -27.45 -7.09 -4.43
CA ARG A 214 -27.47 -6.34 -3.17
C ARG A 214 -26.44 -6.91 -2.22
N TYR A 215 -25.69 -6.04 -1.56
CA TYR A 215 -24.73 -6.41 -0.52
C TYR A 215 -24.76 -5.39 0.62
N GLY A 216 -24.57 -5.85 1.85
CA GLY A 216 -24.49 -4.99 3.04
C GLY A 216 -23.11 -4.36 3.19
N VAL A 217 -23.09 -3.09 3.56
CA VAL A 217 -21.88 -2.36 3.94
C VAL A 217 -22.06 -1.68 5.29
N ILE A 218 -20.99 -1.65 6.09
CA ILE A 218 -20.89 -0.80 7.26
C ILE A 218 -20.27 0.51 6.79
N LYS A 219 -20.96 1.61 7.02
CA LYS A 219 -20.52 2.95 6.62
C LYS A 219 -20.18 3.77 7.85
N CYS A 220 -19.08 4.49 7.77
CA CYS A 220 -18.60 5.37 8.81
C CYS A 220 -19.15 6.78 8.61
N ASP A 221 -19.48 7.45 9.72
CA ASP A 221 -19.89 8.85 9.69
C ASP A 221 -18.78 9.76 9.10
N PRO A 222 -19.15 10.78 8.29
CA PRO A 222 -18.18 11.71 7.72
C PRO A 222 -17.25 12.40 8.73
N LEU A 223 -17.70 12.71 9.95
CA LEU A 223 -16.87 13.35 10.97
C LEU A 223 -15.79 12.40 11.50
N VAL A 224 -16.15 11.13 11.70
CA VAL A 224 -15.19 10.09 12.09
C VAL A 224 -14.16 9.91 10.97
N ARG A 225 -14.63 9.86 9.72
CA ARG A 225 -13.77 9.75 8.54
C ARG A 225 -12.81 10.94 8.40
N GLN A 226 -13.27 12.17 8.56
CA GLN A 226 -12.42 13.36 8.49
C GLN A 226 -11.38 13.36 9.63
N GLY A 227 -11.77 12.90 10.82
CA GLY A 227 -10.85 12.69 11.93
C GLY A 227 -9.78 11.64 11.62
N LEU A 228 -10.10 10.61 10.83
CA LEU A 228 -9.14 9.55 10.48
C LEU A 228 -8.00 10.04 9.59
N ASP A 229 -8.22 10.99 8.69
CA ASP A 229 -7.13 11.63 7.91
C ASP A 229 -6.05 12.22 8.82
N ARG A 230 -6.48 12.91 9.87
CA ARG A 230 -5.58 13.51 10.88
C ARG A 230 -4.97 12.45 11.81
N THR A 231 -5.65 11.31 11.96
CA THR A 231 -5.30 10.23 12.91
C THR A 231 -4.53 9.08 12.26
N ALA A 232 -4.37 9.04 10.92
CA ALA A 232 -3.54 8.05 10.22
C ALA A 232 -2.11 7.99 10.80
N LYS A 233 -1.56 9.15 11.21
CA LYS A 233 -0.28 9.28 11.95
C LYS A 233 -0.21 8.49 13.25
N HIS A 234 -1.36 8.20 13.85
CA HIS A 234 -1.49 7.56 15.17
C HIS A 234 -1.99 6.12 15.09
N MET A 235 -2.22 5.59 13.88
CA MET A 235 -2.54 4.18 13.71
C MET A 235 -1.35 3.31 14.10
N VAL A 236 -1.64 2.23 14.83
CA VAL A 236 -0.63 1.22 15.16
C VAL A 236 -0.28 0.46 13.89
N ILE A 237 0.85 0.80 13.28
CA ILE A 237 1.43 0.02 12.18
C ILE A 237 1.82 -1.35 12.76
N PRO A 238 1.20 -2.46 12.32
CA PRO A 238 1.32 -3.74 13.02
C PRO A 238 2.75 -4.30 13.08
N TYR A 239 3.62 -3.90 12.16
CA TYR A 239 5.04 -4.25 12.16
C TYR A 239 5.86 -3.24 11.36
N MET A 240 7.01 -2.87 11.91
CA MET A 240 8.01 -2.00 11.29
C MET A 240 9.04 -2.81 10.49
N PRO A 241 9.86 -2.18 9.64
CA PRO A 241 11.06 -2.81 9.09
C PRO A 241 11.94 -3.41 10.20
N MET A 242 12.65 -4.50 9.90
CA MET A 242 13.41 -5.22 10.93
C MET A 242 14.69 -4.46 11.28
N LEU A 243 14.98 -4.23 12.56
CA LEU A 243 16.22 -3.57 13.00
C LEU A 243 17.45 -4.48 12.93
N ILE A 244 17.23 -5.78 12.80
CA ILE A 244 18.26 -6.81 12.70
C ILE A 244 17.99 -7.68 11.47
N PRO A 245 19.02 -8.36 10.93
CA PRO A 245 18.88 -9.17 9.74
C PRO A 245 17.71 -10.18 9.83
N PRO A 246 16.96 -10.41 8.73
CA PRO A 246 15.94 -11.46 8.68
C PRO A 246 16.51 -12.86 8.92
N ILE A 247 15.67 -13.81 9.35
CA ILE A 247 16.02 -15.23 9.36
C ILE A 247 16.09 -15.71 7.92
N ASN A 248 17.12 -16.47 7.58
CA ASN A 248 17.24 -17.12 6.29
C ASN A 248 16.08 -18.09 5.99
N TRP A 249 15.65 -18.13 4.74
CA TRP A 249 14.62 -19.05 4.29
C TRP A 249 15.14 -20.48 4.28
N THR A 250 14.39 -21.40 4.91
CA THR A 250 14.70 -22.84 4.96
C THR A 250 13.49 -23.71 4.62
N GLY A 251 12.37 -23.09 4.26
CA GLY A 251 11.13 -23.75 3.90
C GLY A 251 9.97 -22.78 3.72
N TYR A 252 8.81 -23.31 3.35
CA TYR A 252 7.62 -22.51 3.00
C TYR A 252 7.21 -21.51 4.08
N ASP A 253 7.23 -21.90 5.35
CA ASP A 253 6.84 -21.11 6.52
C ASP A 253 8.00 -20.86 7.51
N LYS A 254 9.25 -20.98 7.02
CA LYS A 254 10.47 -20.87 7.83
C LYS A 254 11.45 -19.87 7.19
N GLY A 255 11.48 -18.64 7.70
CA GLY A 255 12.36 -17.56 7.23
C GLY A 255 11.76 -16.18 7.45
N ALA A 256 12.44 -15.16 6.95
CA ALA A 256 12.11 -13.75 7.04
C ALA A 256 12.01 -13.22 8.48
N HIS A 257 10.81 -13.05 9.03
CA HIS A 257 10.70 -12.44 10.35
C HIS A 257 11.06 -13.42 11.46
N LEU A 258 11.74 -12.91 12.49
CA LEU A 258 12.04 -13.70 13.68
C LEU A 258 10.77 -14.29 14.30
N PHE A 259 9.76 -13.44 14.49
CA PHE A 259 8.59 -13.71 15.31
C PHE A 259 7.29 -13.83 14.53
N LEU A 260 7.25 -13.28 13.32
CA LEU A 260 6.03 -13.20 12.52
C LEU A 260 6.01 -14.42 11.57
N PRO A 261 4.94 -15.26 11.43
CA PRO A 261 4.94 -16.24 10.36
C PRO A 261 5.07 -15.47 9.07
N SER A 262 6.02 -15.95 8.31
CA SER A 262 6.36 -15.46 7.01
C SER A 262 6.22 -16.65 6.09
N TYR A 263 5.62 -16.41 4.93
CA TYR A 263 5.44 -17.43 3.93
C TYR A 263 6.25 -17.02 2.72
N VAL A 264 7.03 -17.96 2.17
CA VAL A 264 7.89 -17.69 1.02
C VAL A 264 7.07 -17.22 -0.18
N MET A 265 5.82 -17.68 -0.32
CA MET A 265 4.94 -17.33 -1.44
C MET A 265 3.56 -16.83 -0.99
N ARG A 266 3.09 -15.76 -1.61
CA ARG A 266 1.75 -15.18 -1.46
C ARG A 266 0.74 -16.01 -2.25
N THR A 267 -0.06 -16.82 -1.55
CA THR A 267 -1.02 -17.76 -2.17
C THR A 267 -2.45 -17.24 -2.28
N HIS A 268 -2.77 -16.09 -1.65
CA HIS A 268 -4.12 -15.50 -1.64
C HIS A 268 -5.26 -16.51 -1.31
N GLY A 269 -4.97 -17.51 -0.47
CA GLY A 269 -5.93 -18.55 -0.07
C GLY A 269 -5.98 -19.79 -0.99
N ALA A 270 -5.22 -19.81 -2.10
CA ALA A 270 -5.16 -20.96 -3.01
C ALA A 270 -4.45 -22.16 -2.36
N ARG A 271 -5.22 -23.17 -1.95
CA ARG A 271 -4.69 -24.38 -1.30
C ARG A 271 -3.69 -25.13 -2.18
N GLN A 272 -3.98 -25.29 -3.47
CA GLN A 272 -3.11 -26.04 -4.40
C GLN A 272 -1.72 -25.41 -4.52
N GLN A 273 -1.65 -24.08 -4.64
CA GLN A 273 -0.38 -23.35 -4.69
C GLN A 273 0.43 -23.55 -3.40
N ARG A 274 -0.23 -23.49 -2.24
CA ARG A 274 0.43 -23.74 -0.95
C ARG A 274 0.99 -25.14 -0.84
N GLU A 275 0.21 -26.16 -1.22
CA GLU A 275 0.66 -27.55 -1.16
C GLU A 275 1.79 -27.82 -2.17
N ALA A 276 1.75 -27.21 -3.35
CA ALA A 276 2.82 -27.34 -4.35
C ALA A 276 4.16 -26.86 -3.81
N VAL A 277 4.24 -25.66 -3.23
CA VAL A 277 5.48 -25.13 -2.67
C VAL A 277 5.95 -25.92 -1.45
N LYS A 278 5.03 -26.45 -0.63
CA LYS A 278 5.39 -27.29 0.51
C LYS A 278 5.95 -28.66 0.10
N LYS A 279 5.52 -29.20 -1.03
CA LYS A 279 5.96 -30.49 -1.56
C LYS A 279 7.20 -30.39 -2.45
N ALA A 280 7.57 -29.18 -2.89
CA ALA A 280 8.76 -28.97 -3.69
C ALA A 280 10.03 -29.44 -2.93
N PRO A 281 10.94 -30.19 -3.57
CA PRO A 281 12.21 -30.57 -2.97
C PRO A 281 12.99 -29.34 -2.51
N LYS A 282 13.62 -29.41 -1.33
CA LYS A 282 14.34 -28.26 -0.76
C LYS A 282 15.52 -27.86 -1.63
N GLU A 283 16.17 -28.84 -2.24
CA GLU A 283 17.33 -28.68 -3.10
C GLU A 283 17.00 -27.80 -4.32
N GLN A 284 15.78 -27.94 -4.88
CA GLN A 284 15.31 -27.09 -5.98
C GLN A 284 14.95 -25.68 -5.53
N MET A 285 14.61 -25.49 -4.25
CA MET A 285 14.22 -24.21 -3.67
C MET A 285 15.40 -23.41 -3.10
N GLN A 286 16.57 -24.04 -2.97
CA GLN A 286 17.73 -23.47 -2.29
C GLN A 286 18.18 -22.14 -2.91
N THR A 287 18.33 -22.08 -4.24
CA THR A 287 18.71 -20.86 -4.95
C THR A 287 17.66 -19.75 -4.79
N ILE A 288 16.39 -20.10 -4.70
CA ILE A 288 15.29 -19.15 -4.46
C ILE A 288 15.40 -18.58 -3.04
N PHE A 289 15.68 -19.42 -2.06
CA PHE A 289 15.88 -19.00 -0.67
C PHE A 289 17.08 -18.06 -0.54
N GLU A 290 18.23 -18.43 -1.12
CA GLU A 290 19.43 -17.61 -1.13
C GLU A 290 19.21 -16.25 -1.78
N ALA A 291 18.47 -16.19 -2.90
CA ALA A 291 18.12 -14.93 -3.54
C ALA A 291 17.26 -14.04 -2.63
N LEU A 292 16.25 -14.60 -1.96
CA LEU A 292 15.41 -13.88 -1.01
C LEU A 292 16.18 -13.43 0.23
N ASP A 293 17.11 -14.23 0.71
CA ASP A 293 17.96 -13.95 1.86
C ASP A 293 18.94 -12.83 1.55
N ASN A 294 19.57 -12.87 0.37
CA ASN A 294 20.43 -11.78 -0.11
C ASN A 294 19.65 -10.46 -0.18
N LEU A 295 18.46 -10.45 -0.82
CA LEU A 295 17.59 -9.26 -0.86
C LEU A 295 17.16 -8.80 0.55
N GLY A 296 16.92 -9.74 1.46
CA GLY A 296 16.52 -9.46 2.83
C GLY A 296 17.65 -8.94 3.73
N SER A 297 18.89 -9.34 3.44
CA SER A 297 20.09 -8.99 4.19
C SER A 297 20.62 -7.60 3.87
N THR A 298 20.16 -6.97 2.79
CA THR A 298 20.55 -5.60 2.45
C THR A 298 20.03 -4.61 3.49
N LYS A 299 20.96 -3.90 4.13
CA LYS A 299 20.66 -2.90 5.17
C LYS A 299 20.36 -1.54 4.56
N TRP A 300 19.20 -0.99 4.87
CA TRP A 300 18.71 0.31 4.44
C TRP A 300 18.73 1.32 5.59
N ARG A 301 18.76 2.61 5.27
CA ARG A 301 18.49 3.69 6.22
C ARG A 301 17.65 4.78 5.57
N VAL A 302 17.14 5.70 6.40
CA VAL A 302 16.41 6.87 5.94
C VAL A 302 17.40 7.98 5.57
N ASN A 303 17.30 8.51 4.35
CA ASN A 303 17.97 9.74 3.95
C ASN A 303 17.31 10.93 4.70
N LYS A 304 17.97 11.38 5.76
CA LYS A 304 17.45 12.44 6.64
C LYS A 304 17.29 13.78 5.93
N LYS A 305 18.18 14.09 4.98
CA LYS A 305 18.17 15.35 4.22
C LYS A 305 16.92 15.41 3.34
N VAL A 306 16.64 14.37 2.57
CA VAL A 306 15.45 14.27 1.72
C VAL A 306 14.17 14.19 2.56
N LEU A 307 14.14 13.40 3.64
CA LEU A 307 12.97 13.31 4.52
C LEU A 307 12.60 14.69 5.10
N SER A 308 13.58 15.50 5.48
CA SER A 308 13.33 16.86 5.97
C SER A 308 12.64 17.74 4.93
N ILE A 309 13.09 17.68 3.67
CA ILE A 309 12.46 18.44 2.57
C ILE A 309 11.03 17.95 2.31
N VAL A 310 10.83 16.64 2.27
CA VAL A 310 9.50 16.03 2.15
C VAL A 310 8.58 16.49 3.27
N ASP A 311 9.04 16.47 4.53
CA ASP A 311 8.25 16.90 5.69
C ASP A 311 7.86 18.38 5.60
N ARG A 312 8.77 19.24 5.10
CA ARG A 312 8.48 20.66 4.86
C ARG A 312 7.40 20.83 3.78
N ILE A 313 7.57 20.20 2.62
CA ILE A 313 6.58 20.25 1.52
C ILE A 313 5.20 19.77 2.02
N TRP A 314 5.19 18.63 2.71
CA TRP A 314 3.96 18.05 3.24
C TRP A 314 3.29 18.94 4.29
N SER A 315 4.07 19.57 5.16
CA SER A 315 3.54 20.51 6.16
C SER A 315 2.97 21.78 5.53
N SER A 316 3.52 22.21 4.39
CA SER A 316 3.06 23.37 3.61
C SER A 316 1.86 23.10 2.69
N GLY A 317 1.26 21.90 2.75
CA GLY A 317 0.04 21.56 2.00
C GLY A 317 0.22 20.54 0.87
N GLY A 318 1.44 20.02 0.64
CA GLY A 318 1.72 19.09 -0.46
C GLY A 318 1.84 19.80 -1.82
N ARG A 319 1.36 19.17 -2.89
CA ARG A 319 1.29 19.68 -4.29
C ARG A 319 2.60 19.73 -5.08
N LEU A 320 3.75 19.58 -4.45
CA LEU A 320 5.06 19.57 -5.12
C LEU A 320 5.62 18.15 -5.21
N ALA A 321 6.40 17.88 -6.26
CA ALA A 321 7.06 16.59 -6.49
C ALA A 321 6.08 15.39 -6.41
N ASP A 322 4.95 15.49 -7.13
CA ASP A 322 3.87 14.50 -7.15
C ASP A 322 3.20 14.17 -5.80
N LEU A 323 3.48 14.95 -4.75
CA LEU A 323 2.72 14.84 -3.50
C LEU A 323 1.31 15.39 -3.69
N VAL A 324 0.33 14.58 -3.29
CA VAL A 324 -1.09 14.95 -3.32
C VAL A 324 -1.37 16.24 -2.55
N ASP A 325 -2.35 17.01 -3.03
CA ASP A 325 -2.86 18.18 -2.30
C ASP A 325 -3.53 17.76 -1.00
N ARG A 326 -3.17 18.43 0.10
CA ARG A 326 -3.78 18.21 1.40
C ARG A 326 -5.21 18.74 1.49
N ALA A 327 -5.59 19.67 0.63
CA ALA A 327 -6.94 20.21 0.55
C ALA A 327 -7.84 19.40 -0.39
N ASP A 328 -9.14 19.41 -0.07
CA ASP A 328 -10.19 18.92 -0.96
C ASP A 328 -10.54 19.98 -2.01
N VAL A 329 -10.93 19.53 -3.19
CA VAL A 329 -11.54 20.37 -4.22
C VAL A 329 -12.91 20.83 -3.74
N SER A 330 -13.24 22.09 -3.99
CA SER A 330 -14.55 22.65 -3.71
C SER A 330 -15.65 21.88 -4.44
N LEU A 331 -16.73 21.57 -3.73
CA LEU A 331 -17.90 20.95 -4.34
C LEU A 331 -18.67 22.01 -5.14
N PRO A 332 -19.10 21.72 -6.38
CA PRO A 332 -19.84 22.67 -7.19
C PRO A 332 -21.20 22.98 -6.55
N GLU A 333 -21.54 24.26 -6.48
CA GLU A 333 -22.84 24.71 -5.99
C GLU A 333 -23.95 24.26 -6.94
N LYS A 334 -25.12 23.95 -6.35
CA LYS A 334 -26.28 23.56 -7.14
C LYS A 334 -26.77 24.80 -7.90
N PRO A 335 -26.86 24.75 -9.25
CA PRO A 335 -27.39 25.87 -10.01
C PRO A 335 -28.87 26.07 -9.68
N ASP A 336 -29.29 27.33 -9.60
CA ASP A 336 -30.69 27.73 -9.41
C ASP A 336 -31.40 27.75 -10.77
N THR A 337 -31.69 26.55 -11.28
CA THR A 337 -32.27 26.31 -12.60
C THR A 337 -33.10 25.03 -12.59
N GLU A 338 -34.19 25.01 -13.36
CA GLU A 338 -34.99 23.81 -13.61
C GLU A 338 -34.51 23.02 -14.84
N ASP A 339 -33.53 23.55 -15.59
CA ASP A 339 -33.01 22.86 -16.78
C ASP A 339 -32.37 21.51 -16.42
N GLU A 340 -32.96 20.43 -16.90
CA GLU A 340 -32.48 19.07 -16.69
C GLU A 340 -31.06 18.85 -17.22
N ALA A 341 -30.67 19.53 -18.31
CA ALA A 341 -29.33 19.41 -18.90
C ALA A 341 -28.27 20.04 -17.99
N GLU A 342 -28.52 21.24 -17.47
CA GLU A 342 -27.65 21.89 -16.49
C GLU A 342 -27.61 21.14 -15.17
N LEU A 343 -28.75 20.67 -14.64
CA LEU A 343 -28.80 19.84 -13.44
C LEU A 343 -28.08 18.50 -13.64
N LYS A 344 -28.10 17.93 -14.85
CA LYS A 344 -27.32 16.74 -15.21
C LYS A 344 -25.83 17.07 -15.19
N LYS A 345 -25.41 18.17 -15.85
CA LYS A 345 -24.00 18.62 -15.85
C LYS A 345 -23.49 18.87 -14.43
N TRP A 346 -24.27 19.55 -13.59
CA TRP A 346 -23.95 19.74 -12.17
C TRP A 346 -23.82 18.41 -11.43
N ARG A 347 -24.76 17.46 -11.59
CA ARG A 347 -24.66 16.12 -10.98
C ARG A 347 -23.38 15.40 -11.38
N TRP A 348 -22.96 15.52 -12.65
CA TRP A 348 -21.70 14.96 -13.13
C TRP A 348 -20.49 15.66 -12.50
N SER A 349 -20.43 16.98 -12.50
CA SER A 349 -19.36 17.76 -11.85
C SER A 349 -19.25 17.45 -10.36
N MET A 350 -20.39 17.36 -9.66
CA MET A 350 -20.46 17.01 -8.24
C MET A 350 -19.94 15.59 -7.97
N ARG A 351 -20.29 14.62 -8.83
CA ARG A 351 -19.75 13.25 -8.75
C ARG A 351 -18.25 13.22 -9.00
N SER A 352 -17.76 13.96 -9.99
CA SER A 352 -16.34 14.07 -10.31
C SER A 352 -15.55 14.67 -9.15
N ALA A 353 -16.01 15.79 -8.57
CA ALA A 353 -15.37 16.42 -7.41
C ALA A 353 -15.34 15.50 -6.18
N LYS A 354 -16.46 14.81 -5.87
CA LYS A 354 -16.49 13.81 -4.78
C LYS A 354 -15.55 12.64 -5.02
N LYS A 355 -15.46 12.16 -6.26
CA LYS A 355 -14.53 11.10 -6.64
C LYS A 355 -13.09 11.55 -6.45
N GLU A 356 -12.74 12.73 -6.92
CA GLU A 356 -11.40 13.30 -6.77
C GLU A 356 -11.02 13.46 -5.29
N ASN A 357 -11.91 14.02 -4.45
CA ASN A 357 -11.66 14.15 -3.02
C ASN A 357 -11.47 12.79 -2.31
N SER A 358 -12.20 11.76 -2.74
CA SER A 358 -12.01 10.38 -2.25
C SER A 358 -10.65 9.78 -2.64
N GLU A 359 -10.22 10.02 -3.88
CA GLU A 359 -8.91 9.60 -4.38
C GLU A 359 -7.78 10.35 -3.65
N ARG A 360 -7.90 11.67 -3.51
CA ARG A 360 -6.95 12.50 -2.74
C ARG A 360 -6.86 12.05 -1.29
N HIS A 361 -7.99 11.81 -0.61
CA HIS A 361 -8.03 11.28 0.75
C HIS A 361 -7.24 9.97 0.88
N SER A 362 -7.44 9.03 -0.04
CA SER A 362 -6.73 7.74 -0.05
C SER A 362 -5.22 7.92 -0.22
N GLN A 363 -4.80 8.82 -1.13
CA GLN A 363 -3.39 9.15 -1.34
C GLN A 363 -2.77 9.86 -0.13
N ARG A 364 -3.50 10.77 0.53
CA ARG A 364 -3.04 11.46 1.75
C ARG A 364 -2.78 10.47 2.88
N CYS A 365 -3.69 9.51 3.08
CA CYS A 365 -3.51 8.45 4.06
C CYS A 365 -2.28 7.58 3.76
N ASP A 366 -2.05 7.22 2.50
CA ASP A 366 -0.87 6.45 2.07
C ASP A 366 0.44 7.21 2.33
N VAL A 367 0.50 8.50 1.98
CA VAL A 367 1.66 9.36 2.28
C VAL A 367 1.90 9.44 3.79
N GLU A 368 0.86 9.65 4.60
CA GLU A 368 1.03 9.74 6.06
C GLU A 368 1.54 8.43 6.68
N LEU A 369 1.09 7.27 6.19
CA LEU A 369 1.59 5.96 6.65
C LEU A 369 3.07 5.77 6.28
N LYS A 370 3.46 6.14 5.06
CA LYS A 370 4.89 6.11 4.62
C LYS A 370 5.75 7.01 5.48
N LEU A 371 5.33 8.25 5.70
CA LEU A 371 6.05 9.22 6.53
C LEU A 371 6.08 8.81 8.01
N ALA A 372 5.03 8.19 8.54
CA ALA A 372 5.03 7.66 9.90
C ALA A 372 6.09 6.58 10.10
N VAL A 373 6.27 5.68 9.12
CA VAL A 373 7.37 4.69 9.14
C VAL A 373 8.71 5.41 9.02
N ALA A 374 8.89 6.29 8.05
CA ALA A 374 10.15 7.00 7.83
C ALA A 374 10.59 7.79 9.07
N ARG A 375 9.69 8.58 9.66
CA ARG A 375 9.95 9.38 10.87
C ARG A 375 10.29 8.53 12.09
N LYS A 376 9.72 7.33 12.21
CA LYS A 376 10.02 6.41 13.32
C LYS A 376 11.35 5.68 13.12
N MET A 377 11.71 5.37 11.88
CA MET A 377 12.96 4.67 11.54
C MET A 377 14.15 5.62 11.34
N LYS A 378 13.93 6.94 11.32
CA LYS A 378 14.97 7.93 10.95
C LYS A 378 16.20 7.92 11.85
N GLU A 379 16.04 7.65 13.15
CA GLU A 379 17.17 7.66 14.10
C GLU A 379 17.83 6.29 14.25
N GLU A 380 17.27 5.26 13.63
CA GLU A 380 17.86 3.92 13.63
C GLU A 380 19.09 3.90 12.70
N ALA A 381 20.16 3.23 13.12
CA ALA A 381 21.39 3.12 12.31
C ALA A 381 21.15 2.42 10.94
N GLY A 382 20.14 1.56 10.88
CA GLY A 382 19.63 0.97 9.66
C GLY A 382 18.65 -0.17 9.95
N PHE A 383 17.99 -0.66 8.92
CA PHE A 383 16.95 -1.67 9.00
C PHE A 383 16.87 -2.50 7.72
N TYR A 384 16.13 -3.60 7.79
CA TYR A 384 16.08 -4.64 6.77
C TYR A 384 14.64 -4.91 6.33
N TYR A 385 14.50 -5.30 5.07
CA TYR A 385 13.23 -5.69 4.47
C TYR A 385 13.25 -7.18 4.13
N PRO A 386 12.65 -8.07 4.93
CA PRO A 386 12.45 -9.44 4.48
C PRO A 386 11.61 -9.46 3.20
N HIS A 387 11.96 -10.34 2.28
CA HIS A 387 11.27 -10.51 0.99
C HIS A 387 10.46 -11.80 0.96
N ASN A 388 9.39 -11.79 0.16
CA ASN A 388 8.64 -12.98 -0.24
C ASN A 388 8.27 -12.91 -1.72
N LEU A 389 7.65 -13.96 -2.25
CA LEU A 389 7.33 -14.12 -3.65
C LEU A 389 5.83 -14.01 -3.93
N ASP A 390 5.46 -13.56 -5.12
CA ASP A 390 4.16 -13.91 -5.70
C ASP A 390 4.17 -15.34 -6.29
N PHE A 391 3.03 -15.80 -6.80
CA PHE A 391 2.91 -17.14 -7.39
C PHE A 391 3.75 -17.35 -8.67
N ARG A 392 4.30 -16.28 -9.25
CA ARG A 392 5.13 -16.30 -10.45
C ARG A 392 6.63 -16.30 -10.12
N GLY A 393 6.99 -16.14 -8.84
CA GLY A 393 8.37 -16.07 -8.38
C GLY A 393 8.96 -14.66 -8.36
N ARG A 394 8.16 -13.59 -8.46
CA ARG A 394 8.67 -12.21 -8.30
C ARG A 394 8.82 -11.85 -6.82
N ALA A 395 9.96 -11.29 -6.45
CA ALA A 395 10.24 -10.88 -5.07
C ALA A 395 9.64 -9.53 -4.71
N TYR A 396 9.14 -9.43 -3.47
CA TYR A 396 8.52 -8.25 -2.90
C TYR A 396 8.92 -8.10 -1.43
N PRO A 397 9.29 -6.90 -0.97
CA PRO A 397 9.38 -6.59 0.44
C PRO A 397 8.08 -6.95 1.16
N MET A 398 8.20 -7.49 2.36
CA MET A 398 7.04 -7.85 3.18
C MET A 398 6.42 -6.65 3.89
N HIS A 399 7.17 -5.56 4.12
CA HIS A 399 6.63 -4.36 4.74
C HIS A 399 5.86 -3.52 3.70
N PRO A 400 4.56 -3.21 3.93
CA PRO A 400 3.69 -2.72 2.86
C PRO A 400 3.77 -1.22 2.59
N TYR A 401 4.22 -0.40 3.55
CA TYR A 401 4.11 1.06 3.45
C TYR A 401 5.38 1.69 2.87
N LEU A 402 6.46 1.75 3.64
CA LEU A 402 7.75 2.29 3.20
C LEU A 402 8.70 1.17 2.80
N ASN A 403 8.97 1.02 1.51
CA ASN A 403 9.97 0.09 0.97
C ASN A 403 10.47 0.60 -0.40
N HIS A 404 11.60 0.06 -0.87
CA HIS A 404 12.27 0.50 -2.10
C HIS A 404 11.52 0.13 -3.40
N LEU A 405 10.49 -0.72 -3.36
CA LEU A 405 9.59 -0.96 -4.50
C LEU A 405 8.46 0.08 -4.60
N GLY A 406 8.37 1.01 -3.64
CA GLY A 406 7.34 2.05 -3.59
C GLY A 406 7.49 3.16 -4.65
N SER A 407 6.75 4.24 -4.43
CA SER A 407 6.79 5.47 -5.25
C SER A 407 8.13 6.20 -5.14
N ASP A 408 8.35 7.22 -5.98
CA ASP A 408 9.53 8.10 -5.93
C ASP A 408 9.81 8.60 -4.51
N LEU A 409 8.78 9.07 -3.77
CA LEU A 409 8.88 9.40 -2.35
C LEU A 409 9.57 8.31 -1.51
N CYS A 410 9.18 7.04 -1.67
CA CYS A 410 9.76 5.94 -0.90
C CYS A 410 11.21 5.71 -1.28
N ARG A 411 11.55 5.80 -2.57
CA ARG A 411 12.90 5.56 -3.09
C ARG A 411 13.85 6.71 -2.76
N GLY A 412 13.42 7.96 -2.89
CA GLY A 412 14.23 9.12 -2.53
C GLY A 412 14.53 9.23 -1.03
N VAL A 413 13.63 8.73 -0.18
CA VAL A 413 13.83 8.70 1.28
C VAL A 413 14.67 7.50 1.75
N LEU A 414 14.88 6.47 0.92
CA LEU A 414 15.62 5.27 1.28
C LEU A 414 16.99 5.24 0.60
N GLU A 415 18.04 4.96 1.37
CA GLU A 415 19.40 4.77 0.86
C GLU A 415 20.07 3.57 1.55
N PHE A 416 21.20 3.09 1.03
CA PHE A 416 21.92 2.02 1.69
C PHE A 416 22.49 2.49 3.03
N SER A 417 22.34 1.68 4.07
CA SER A 417 22.92 1.99 5.39
C SER A 417 24.44 1.95 5.34
N GLU A 418 24.98 0.98 4.60
CA GLU A 418 26.41 0.81 4.35
C GLU A 418 26.78 1.54 3.06
N GLY A 419 27.59 2.59 3.21
CA GLY A 419 28.10 3.35 2.07
C GLY A 419 29.36 2.73 1.49
N ARG A 420 29.69 3.09 0.25
CA ARG A 420 30.92 2.67 -0.43
C ARG A 420 31.64 3.90 -0.99
N PRO A 421 32.98 3.92 -0.99
CA PRO A 421 33.71 4.97 -1.70
C PRO A 421 33.34 4.93 -3.19
N LEU A 422 33.21 6.10 -3.81
CA LEU A 422 32.89 6.19 -5.23
C LEU A 422 33.95 5.50 -6.11
N GLY A 423 35.23 5.63 -5.76
CA GLY A 423 36.34 5.15 -6.58
C GLY A 423 36.38 5.80 -7.97
N GLU A 424 37.20 5.24 -8.87
CA GLU A 424 37.43 5.78 -10.21
C GLU A 424 36.16 5.86 -11.08
N SER A 425 35.22 4.92 -10.90
CA SER A 425 34.02 4.81 -11.74
C SER A 425 32.73 5.27 -11.07
N GLY A 426 32.68 5.40 -9.73
CA GLY A 426 31.45 5.70 -9.02
C GLY A 426 30.93 7.10 -9.32
N LEU A 427 31.81 8.11 -9.40
CA LEU A 427 31.40 9.47 -9.77
C LEU A 427 30.78 9.50 -11.17
N ARG A 428 31.37 8.77 -12.12
CA ARG A 428 30.82 8.60 -13.47
C ARG A 428 29.42 8.01 -13.44
N TRP A 429 29.22 6.92 -12.69
CA TRP A 429 27.93 6.27 -12.58
C TRP A 429 26.89 7.11 -11.84
N LEU A 430 27.29 7.92 -10.86
CA LEU A 430 26.41 8.83 -10.15
C LEU A 430 25.89 9.94 -11.07
N LYS A 431 26.75 10.49 -11.94
CA LYS A 431 26.34 11.45 -13.00
C LYS A 431 25.36 10.82 -13.99
N ILE A 432 25.67 9.61 -14.48
CA ILE A 432 24.74 8.84 -15.35
C ILE A 432 23.41 8.59 -14.63
N HIS A 433 23.43 8.29 -13.33
CA HIS A 433 22.25 8.02 -12.55
C HIS A 433 21.35 9.26 -12.41
N LEU A 434 21.93 10.44 -12.14
CA LEU A 434 21.20 11.70 -12.13
C LEU A 434 20.48 11.95 -13.46
N ALA A 435 21.20 11.80 -14.58
CA ALA A 435 20.63 11.94 -15.92
C ALA A 435 19.49 10.93 -16.21
N ASN A 436 19.59 9.70 -15.69
CA ASN A 436 18.53 8.71 -15.80
C ASN A 436 17.27 9.09 -15.02
N LEU A 437 17.43 9.63 -13.80
CA LEU A 437 16.33 10.08 -12.94
C LEU A 437 15.67 11.35 -13.47
N TYR A 438 16.44 12.22 -14.12
CA TYR A 438 15.90 13.40 -14.78
C TYR A 438 14.88 13.02 -15.87
N GLY A 439 15.17 11.96 -16.63
CA GLY A 439 14.26 11.45 -17.65
C GLY A 439 14.11 12.41 -18.83
N GLY A 440 12.91 12.54 -19.39
CA GLY A 440 12.63 13.52 -20.45
C GLY A 440 13.38 13.28 -21.77
N GLY A 441 13.86 12.05 -22.00
CA GLY A 441 14.69 11.69 -23.15
C GLY A 441 16.19 11.74 -22.90
N VAL A 442 16.64 12.31 -21.78
CA VAL A 442 18.06 12.30 -21.37
C VAL A 442 18.55 10.87 -21.13
N ASP A 443 17.68 10.01 -20.58
CA ASP A 443 17.93 8.57 -20.38
C ASP A 443 18.06 7.77 -21.70
N LYS A 444 17.87 8.41 -22.86
CA LYS A 444 18.08 7.84 -24.20
C LYS A 444 19.38 8.28 -24.85
N LEU A 445 20.11 9.20 -24.24
CA LEU A 445 21.45 9.56 -24.69
C LEU A 445 22.43 8.40 -24.43
N SER A 446 23.57 8.43 -25.12
CA SER A 446 24.73 7.60 -24.77
C SER A 446 25.19 7.93 -23.35
N TYR A 447 26.01 7.06 -22.75
CA TYR A 447 26.55 7.35 -21.41
C TYR A 447 27.33 8.67 -21.36
N ASP A 448 28.10 8.99 -22.40
CA ASP A 448 28.83 10.26 -22.46
C ASP A 448 27.89 11.46 -22.60
N GLY A 449 26.80 11.33 -23.35
CA GLY A 449 25.77 12.36 -23.44
C GLY A 449 25.06 12.60 -22.10
N ARG A 450 24.84 11.56 -21.30
CA ARG A 450 24.28 11.66 -19.94
C ARG A 450 25.24 12.33 -18.96
N ILE A 451 26.53 12.03 -19.07
CA ILE A 451 27.57 12.69 -18.28
C ILE A 451 27.62 14.17 -18.65
N ALA A 452 27.71 14.49 -19.95
CA ALA A 452 27.73 15.88 -20.43
C ALA A 452 26.49 16.66 -19.98
N PHE A 453 25.30 16.05 -20.00
CA PHE A 453 24.09 16.65 -19.43
C PHE A 453 24.29 17.03 -17.96
N THR A 454 24.88 16.15 -17.16
CA THR A 454 25.13 16.41 -15.74
C THR A 454 26.16 17.52 -15.54
N GLU A 455 27.26 17.52 -16.31
CA GLU A 455 28.29 18.57 -16.24
C GLU A 455 27.76 19.96 -16.64
N ASN A 456 26.85 20.01 -17.61
CA ASN A 456 26.26 21.27 -18.07
C ASN A 456 25.26 21.87 -17.06
N HIS A 457 24.80 21.10 -16.07
CA HIS A 457 23.84 21.53 -15.07
C HIS A 457 24.42 21.51 -13.64
N LEU A 458 25.75 21.59 -13.49
CA LEU A 458 26.40 21.59 -12.17
C LEU A 458 25.87 22.70 -11.25
N ASP A 459 25.64 23.90 -11.79
CA ASP A 459 25.10 25.02 -11.01
C ASP A 459 23.69 24.72 -10.48
N ASP A 460 22.84 24.09 -11.30
CA ASP A 460 21.48 23.72 -10.91
C ASP A 460 21.46 22.55 -9.92
N ILE A 461 22.42 21.63 -10.03
CA ILE A 461 22.66 20.55 -9.06
C ILE A 461 23.08 21.12 -7.71
N PHE A 462 24.05 22.05 -7.70
CA PHE A 462 24.48 22.71 -6.48
C PHE A 462 23.36 23.56 -5.87
N ASP A 463 22.60 24.32 -6.67
CA ASP A 463 21.45 25.08 -6.17
C ASP A 463 20.37 24.15 -5.57
N SER A 464 20.02 23.08 -6.28
CA SER A 464 19.04 22.08 -5.83
C SER A 464 19.47 21.40 -4.52
N ALA A 465 20.76 21.11 -4.36
CA ALA A 465 21.29 20.50 -3.14
C ALA A 465 21.33 21.46 -1.95
N ASN A 466 21.76 22.72 -2.17
CA ASN A 466 21.97 23.69 -1.09
C ASN A 466 20.68 24.45 -0.70
N ARG A 467 19.78 24.70 -1.65
CA ARG A 467 18.53 25.45 -1.47
C ARG A 467 17.33 24.73 -2.13
N PRO A 468 16.95 23.50 -1.68
CA PRO A 468 15.97 22.68 -2.38
C PRO A 468 14.59 23.32 -2.59
N LEU A 469 14.14 24.19 -1.67
CA LEU A 469 12.82 24.84 -1.75
C LEU A 469 12.92 26.34 -2.07
N GLU A 470 14.05 26.97 -1.78
CA GLU A 470 14.26 28.41 -1.89
C GLU A 470 15.05 28.82 -3.14
N GLY A 471 15.66 27.86 -3.83
CA GLY A 471 16.42 28.08 -5.07
C GLY A 471 15.53 28.01 -6.32
N LYS A 472 16.15 27.66 -7.45
CA LYS A 472 15.51 27.45 -8.75
C LYS A 472 14.61 26.22 -8.77
N ARG A 473 14.86 25.25 -7.89
CA ARG A 473 14.13 23.98 -7.75
C ARG A 473 14.14 23.12 -9.02
N TRP A 474 15.26 23.15 -9.75
CA TRP A 474 15.45 22.39 -11.00
C TRP A 474 15.15 20.89 -10.84
N TRP A 475 15.46 20.30 -9.68
CA TRP A 475 15.14 18.90 -9.36
C TRP A 475 13.64 18.54 -9.47
N LEU A 476 12.72 19.51 -9.41
CA LEU A 476 11.27 19.29 -9.60
C LEU A 476 10.88 18.99 -11.04
N GLU A 477 11.74 19.32 -12.01
CA GLU A 477 11.50 19.07 -13.44
C GLU A 477 11.83 17.63 -13.86
N ALA A 478 12.50 16.87 -12.98
CA ALA A 478 12.83 15.47 -13.21
C ALA A 478 11.59 14.56 -13.18
N GLU A 479 11.64 13.43 -13.91
CA GLU A 479 10.60 12.39 -13.84
C GLU A 479 10.51 11.75 -12.44
N ASP A 480 11.64 11.62 -11.72
CA ASP A 480 11.74 11.08 -10.36
C ASP A 480 12.37 12.14 -9.42
N PRO A 481 11.60 13.14 -8.96
CA PRO A 481 12.14 14.35 -8.33
C PRO A 481 12.84 14.09 -6.99
N PHE A 482 12.28 13.28 -6.08
CA PHE A 482 12.92 13.04 -4.78
C PHE A 482 14.20 12.21 -4.91
N GLN A 483 14.23 11.23 -5.80
CA GLN A 483 15.47 10.52 -6.12
C GLN A 483 16.50 11.46 -6.77
N CYS A 484 16.08 12.31 -7.71
CA CYS A 484 16.96 13.31 -8.34
C CYS A 484 17.59 14.24 -7.28
N LEU A 485 16.79 14.75 -6.34
CA LEU A 485 17.27 15.58 -5.23
C LEU A 485 18.28 14.83 -4.35
N ALA A 486 18.04 13.55 -4.04
CA ALA A 486 18.97 12.73 -3.27
C ALA A 486 20.34 12.65 -3.96
N VAL A 487 20.35 12.43 -5.29
CA VAL A 487 21.58 12.38 -6.09
C VAL A 487 22.24 13.74 -6.21
N CYS A 488 21.47 14.83 -6.32
CA CYS A 488 22.02 16.19 -6.30
C CYS A 488 22.80 16.47 -5.01
N MET A 489 22.25 16.05 -3.86
CA MET A 489 22.90 16.21 -2.56
C MET A 489 24.20 15.39 -2.47
N ASP A 490 24.21 14.16 -2.99
CA ASP A 490 25.39 13.27 -2.99
C ASP A 490 26.48 13.80 -3.95
N LEU A 491 26.11 14.26 -5.15
CA LEU A 491 27.03 14.91 -6.10
C LEU A 491 27.60 16.21 -5.57
N ASN A 492 26.80 17.03 -4.88
CA ASN A 492 27.28 18.26 -4.25
C ASN A 492 28.36 17.98 -3.19
N GLU A 493 28.22 16.90 -2.43
CA GLU A 493 29.23 16.46 -1.47
C GLU A 493 30.49 15.91 -2.17
N ALA A 494 30.29 15.05 -3.17
CA ALA A 494 31.38 14.44 -3.93
C ALA A 494 32.24 15.49 -4.69
N LEU A 495 31.61 16.41 -5.40
CA LEU A 495 32.30 17.39 -6.26
C LEU A 495 32.95 18.55 -5.51
N ARG A 496 32.54 18.80 -4.25
CA ARG A 496 33.21 19.76 -3.37
C ARG A 496 34.39 19.16 -2.60
N SER A 497 34.51 17.84 -2.58
CA SER A 497 35.65 17.17 -1.99
C SER A 497 36.90 17.37 -2.85
N PRO A 498 38.09 17.60 -2.27
CA PRO A 498 39.35 17.58 -3.01
C PRO A 498 39.67 16.18 -3.57
N SER A 499 39.01 15.14 -3.09
CA SER A 499 39.18 13.76 -3.56
C SER A 499 37.82 13.06 -3.69
N PRO A 500 37.06 13.35 -4.77
CA PRO A 500 35.71 12.80 -4.99
C PRO A 500 35.65 11.26 -4.91
N GLU A 501 36.69 10.57 -5.37
CA GLU A 501 36.76 9.10 -5.39
C GLU A 501 36.71 8.47 -3.98
N THR A 502 37.17 9.19 -2.97
CA THR A 502 37.15 8.72 -1.57
C THR A 502 35.84 9.00 -0.85
N VAL A 503 34.96 9.82 -1.43
CA VAL A 503 33.69 10.16 -0.82
C VAL A 503 32.80 8.93 -0.75
N ILE A 504 32.23 8.70 0.43
CA ILE A 504 31.37 7.55 0.71
C ILE A 504 29.95 7.88 0.25
N SER A 505 29.49 7.23 -0.82
CA SER A 505 28.12 7.34 -1.30
C SER A 505 27.25 6.22 -0.74
N HIS A 506 26.00 6.56 -0.45
CA HIS A 506 24.96 5.64 0.02
C HIS A 506 23.86 5.42 -1.03
N ILE A 507 23.94 6.12 -2.17
CA ILE A 507 22.91 6.14 -3.19
C ILE A 507 22.87 4.80 -3.95
N PRO A 508 21.70 4.13 -4.02
CA PRO A 508 21.53 2.99 -4.89
C PRO A 508 21.46 3.44 -6.36
N VAL A 509 22.49 3.12 -7.15
CA VAL A 509 22.50 3.40 -8.59
C VAL A 509 21.66 2.36 -9.34
N HIS A 510 20.59 2.82 -10.01
CA HIS A 510 19.66 1.93 -10.72
C HIS A 510 20.15 1.56 -12.12
N GLN A 511 20.06 0.28 -12.47
CA GLN A 511 20.20 -0.25 -13.82
C GLN A 511 18.92 -1.02 -14.17
N ASP A 512 18.20 -0.58 -15.20
CA ASP A 512 16.94 -1.20 -15.62
C ASP A 512 17.02 -1.67 -17.08
N GLY A 513 16.39 -2.81 -17.36
CA GLY A 513 16.33 -3.38 -18.69
C GLY A 513 15.19 -2.77 -19.50
N SER A 514 15.51 -2.30 -20.71
CA SER A 514 14.53 -1.66 -21.60
C SER A 514 13.51 -2.69 -22.10
N CYS A 515 12.35 -2.73 -21.43
CA CYS A 515 11.27 -3.68 -21.70
C CYS A 515 11.70 -5.16 -21.54
N ASN A 516 12.10 -5.55 -20.31
CA ASN A 516 12.50 -6.91 -19.94
C ASN A 516 11.62 -8.03 -20.53
N GLY A 517 10.29 -7.83 -20.61
CA GLY A 517 9.39 -8.82 -21.21
C GLY A 517 9.68 -9.09 -22.69
N LEU A 518 9.89 -8.04 -23.50
CA LEU A 518 10.27 -8.19 -24.90
C LEU A 518 11.71 -8.68 -25.08
N GLN A 519 12.62 -8.32 -24.17
CA GLN A 519 13.97 -8.88 -24.16
C GLN A 519 13.93 -10.41 -24.02
N HIS A 520 13.15 -10.93 -23.08
CA HIS A 520 12.98 -12.38 -22.94
C HIS A 520 12.29 -13.01 -24.17
N TYR A 521 11.29 -12.37 -24.79
CA TYR A 521 10.69 -12.90 -26.02
C TYR A 521 11.67 -12.93 -27.19
N ALA A 522 12.44 -11.87 -27.40
CA ALA A 522 13.45 -11.81 -28.45
C ALA A 522 14.54 -12.86 -28.23
N ALA A 523 14.97 -13.07 -26.99
CA ALA A 523 15.95 -14.11 -26.63
C ALA A 523 15.40 -15.53 -26.86
N LEU A 524 14.16 -15.81 -26.43
CA LEU A 524 13.51 -17.11 -26.63
C LEU A 524 13.27 -17.42 -28.10
N GLY A 525 12.76 -16.45 -28.86
CA GLY A 525 12.49 -16.59 -30.29
C GLY A 525 13.73 -16.44 -31.18
N ARG A 526 14.87 -16.01 -30.61
CA ARG A 526 16.08 -15.61 -31.33
C ARG A 526 15.81 -14.59 -32.45
N ASP A 527 14.84 -13.69 -32.21
CA ASP A 527 14.48 -12.64 -33.15
C ASP A 527 15.53 -11.53 -33.14
N LYS A 528 16.33 -11.46 -34.21
CA LYS A 528 17.40 -10.47 -34.35
C LYS A 528 16.86 -9.04 -34.39
N LEU A 529 15.73 -8.80 -35.08
CA LEU A 529 15.18 -7.44 -35.21
C LEU A 529 14.62 -6.98 -33.87
N GLY A 530 13.86 -7.84 -33.20
CA GLY A 530 13.40 -7.62 -31.83
C GLY A 530 14.55 -7.38 -30.86
N ALA A 531 15.61 -8.21 -30.92
CA ALA A 531 16.79 -8.10 -30.08
C ALA A 531 17.53 -6.76 -30.21
N VAL A 532 17.64 -6.22 -31.44
CA VAL A 532 18.19 -4.88 -31.68
C VAL A 532 17.28 -3.81 -31.03
N ALA A 533 15.97 -3.91 -31.20
CA ALA A 533 15.02 -2.92 -30.68
C ALA A 533 14.98 -2.83 -29.13
N VAL A 534 15.40 -3.91 -28.45
CA VAL A 534 15.38 -4.03 -26.98
C VAL A 534 16.78 -4.12 -26.36
N ASN A 535 17.82 -3.69 -27.09
CA ASN A 535 19.19 -3.57 -26.59
C ASN A 535 19.88 -4.89 -26.19
N LEU A 536 19.51 -6.01 -26.81
CA LEU A 536 20.26 -7.29 -26.67
C LEU A 536 21.45 -7.38 -27.64
N VAL A 537 21.43 -6.58 -28.70
CA VAL A 537 22.56 -6.40 -29.62
C VAL A 537 23.22 -5.07 -29.29
N SER A 538 24.56 -5.06 -29.22
CA SER A 538 25.34 -3.85 -28.95
C SER A 538 25.05 -2.76 -29.98
N GLY A 539 24.88 -1.53 -29.50
CA GLY A 539 24.73 -0.33 -30.32
C GLY A 539 25.36 0.87 -29.62
N GLU A 540 25.64 1.94 -30.37
CA GLU A 540 26.28 3.16 -29.83
C GLU A 540 25.37 3.97 -28.91
N LYS A 541 24.06 3.89 -29.14
CA LYS A 541 23.03 4.53 -28.31
C LYS A 541 21.95 3.51 -27.94
N PRO A 542 21.29 3.68 -26.77
CA PRO A 542 20.17 2.83 -26.41
C PRO A 542 19.04 2.95 -27.45
N ALA A 543 18.61 1.81 -28.00
CA ALA A 543 17.41 1.69 -28.79
C ALA A 543 16.15 1.92 -27.92
N ASP A 544 15.13 2.53 -28.52
CA ASP A 544 13.86 2.82 -27.86
C ASP A 544 12.70 2.22 -28.66
N VAL A 545 12.36 0.98 -28.35
CA VAL A 545 11.24 0.24 -28.96
C VAL A 545 9.94 1.03 -28.98
N TYR A 546 9.69 1.86 -27.95
CA TYR A 546 8.47 2.65 -27.84
C TYR A 546 8.39 3.75 -28.90
N SER A 547 9.49 4.45 -29.19
CA SER A 547 9.53 5.48 -30.24
C SER A 547 9.42 4.86 -31.63
N GLY A 548 10.03 3.68 -31.85
CA GLY A 548 9.85 2.93 -33.09
C GLY A 548 8.38 2.52 -33.33
N ILE A 549 7.70 2.02 -32.30
CA ILE A 549 6.28 1.68 -32.37
C ILE A 549 5.42 2.94 -32.57
N ALA A 550 5.70 4.03 -31.86
CA ALA A 550 4.98 5.28 -32.04
C ALA A 550 5.06 5.78 -33.49
N ALA A 551 6.26 5.78 -34.09
CA ALA A 551 6.45 6.15 -35.49
C ALA A 551 5.63 5.27 -36.44
N ARG A 552 5.60 3.96 -36.19
CA ARG A 552 4.79 3.03 -36.99
C ARG A 552 3.29 3.28 -36.85
N VAL A 553 2.81 3.55 -35.64
CA VAL A 553 1.40 3.89 -35.38
C VAL A 553 1.03 5.18 -36.11
N VAL A 554 1.91 6.20 -36.08
CA VAL A 554 1.72 7.45 -36.84
C VAL A 554 1.58 7.18 -38.34
N GLU A 555 2.41 6.32 -38.92
CA GLU A 555 2.29 5.97 -40.35
C GLU A 555 0.94 5.32 -40.69
N ILE A 556 0.46 4.42 -39.83
CA ILE A 556 -0.85 3.76 -40.01
C ILE A 556 -1.96 4.82 -39.95
N MET A 557 -1.93 5.68 -38.93
CA MET A 557 -2.92 6.74 -38.76
C MET A 557 -2.90 7.75 -39.91
N LYS A 558 -1.73 8.11 -40.45
CA LYS A 558 -1.63 8.99 -41.63
C LYS A 558 -2.31 8.38 -42.86
N ARG A 559 -2.16 7.07 -43.07
CA ARG A 559 -2.84 6.37 -44.18
C ARG A 559 -4.35 6.31 -43.98
N ASP A 560 -4.79 6.00 -42.77
CA ASP A 560 -6.23 5.96 -42.45
C ASP A 560 -6.87 7.36 -42.53
N ALA A 561 -6.14 8.41 -42.13
CA ALA A 561 -6.57 9.79 -42.20
C ALA A 561 -6.80 10.30 -43.64
N GLN A 562 -6.19 9.67 -44.65
CA GLN A 562 -6.40 9.99 -46.07
C GLN A 562 -7.67 9.34 -46.65
N LYS A 563 -8.30 8.41 -45.93
CA LYS A 563 -9.55 7.78 -46.38
C LYS A 563 -10.74 8.74 -46.21
N ASP A 564 -11.78 8.44 -46.97
CA ASP A 564 -13.05 9.18 -46.92
C ASP A 564 -13.80 8.89 -45.61
N PRO A 565 -14.02 9.89 -44.73
CA PRO A 565 -14.76 9.71 -43.47
C PRO A 565 -16.21 9.26 -43.67
N ALA A 566 -16.82 9.52 -44.83
CA ALA A 566 -18.17 9.06 -45.11
C ALA A 566 -18.24 7.54 -45.32
N LYS A 567 -17.10 6.90 -45.63
CA LYS A 567 -16.96 5.45 -45.86
C LYS A 567 -16.23 4.71 -44.74
N ASP A 568 -15.35 5.40 -44.01
CA ASP A 568 -14.57 4.85 -42.91
C ASP A 568 -14.61 5.77 -41.68
N ALA A 569 -15.37 5.37 -40.66
CA ALA A 569 -15.49 6.11 -39.40
C ALA A 569 -14.14 6.26 -38.66
N ASP A 570 -13.17 5.38 -38.94
CA ASP A 570 -11.85 5.46 -38.34
C ASP A 570 -10.98 6.53 -39.03
N ALA A 571 -11.30 6.98 -40.25
CA ALA A 571 -10.58 8.08 -40.91
C ALA A 571 -10.71 9.42 -40.16
N ALA A 572 -11.89 9.70 -39.60
CA ALA A 572 -12.11 10.88 -38.77
C ALA A 572 -11.30 10.81 -37.46
N ARG A 573 -11.27 9.63 -36.81
CA ARG A 573 -10.50 9.40 -35.59
C ARG A 573 -9.00 9.43 -35.83
N ALA A 574 -8.55 8.93 -36.98
CA ALA A 574 -7.16 8.98 -37.39
C ALA A 574 -6.69 10.43 -37.57
N ARG A 575 -7.49 11.28 -38.23
CA ARG A 575 -7.20 12.72 -38.35
C ARG A 575 -7.11 13.41 -36.98
N LEU A 576 -7.98 13.05 -36.04
CA LEU A 576 -7.97 13.60 -34.69
C LEU A 576 -6.72 13.19 -33.89
N LEU A 577 -6.23 11.98 -34.09
CA LEU A 577 -5.16 11.41 -33.28
C LEU A 577 -3.76 11.50 -33.87
N VAL A 578 -3.60 11.77 -35.17
CA VAL A 578 -2.30 11.68 -35.84
C VAL A 578 -1.22 12.54 -35.16
N ASP A 579 -1.60 13.73 -34.69
CA ASP A 579 -0.70 14.67 -34.00
C ASP A 579 -0.61 14.41 -32.49
N GLN A 580 -1.35 13.42 -31.99
CA GLN A 580 -1.39 13.02 -30.58
C GLN A 580 -0.54 11.78 -30.30
N VAL A 581 -0.09 11.05 -31.32
CA VAL A 581 0.73 9.85 -31.10
C VAL A 581 2.16 10.23 -30.80
N ASP A 582 2.60 9.94 -29.58
CA ASP A 582 3.99 10.03 -29.16
C ASP A 582 4.40 8.78 -28.36
N ARG A 583 5.66 8.77 -27.95
CA ARG A 583 6.21 7.73 -27.07
C ARG A 583 5.38 7.53 -25.79
N LYS A 584 4.95 8.62 -25.13
CA LYS A 584 4.25 8.58 -23.83
C LYS A 584 2.88 7.91 -23.94
N LEU A 585 2.18 8.13 -25.06
CA LEU A 585 0.88 7.53 -25.36
C LEU A 585 0.99 6.01 -25.49
N VAL A 586 1.98 5.51 -26.26
CA VAL A 586 2.11 4.07 -26.57
C VAL A 586 2.86 3.28 -25.49
N LYS A 587 3.77 3.92 -24.74
CA LYS A 587 4.68 3.26 -23.78
C LYS A 587 3.97 2.30 -22.85
N GLN A 588 2.90 2.74 -22.20
CA GLN A 588 2.20 1.92 -21.21
C GLN A 588 1.53 0.70 -21.85
N THR A 589 0.91 0.87 -23.01
CA THR A 589 0.21 -0.20 -23.71
C THR A 589 1.18 -1.24 -24.27
N VAL A 590 2.28 -0.81 -24.88
CA VAL A 590 3.33 -1.72 -25.36
C VAL A 590 3.94 -2.49 -24.18
N MET A 591 4.34 -1.78 -23.11
CA MET A 591 4.96 -2.38 -21.93
C MET A 591 4.05 -3.41 -21.25
N THR A 592 2.74 -3.19 -21.24
CA THR A 592 1.81 -4.08 -20.53
C THR A 592 1.22 -5.19 -21.39
N SER A 593 1.34 -5.10 -22.72
CA SER A 593 0.85 -6.14 -23.64
C SER A 593 1.56 -7.48 -23.43
N VAL A 594 2.88 -7.44 -23.21
CA VAL A 594 3.69 -8.64 -22.87
C VAL A 594 3.36 -9.24 -21.50
N TYR A 595 2.61 -8.51 -20.66
CA TYR A 595 2.14 -8.99 -19.37
C TYR A 595 0.66 -9.40 -19.38
N GLY A 596 0.06 -9.57 -20.57
CA GLY A 596 -1.29 -10.10 -20.75
C GLY A 596 -2.41 -9.07 -20.69
N VAL A 597 -2.11 -7.78 -20.93
CA VAL A 597 -3.17 -6.76 -21.04
C VAL A 597 -4.06 -7.02 -22.25
N THR A 598 -5.35 -7.14 -22.00
CA THR A 598 -6.38 -7.30 -23.02
C THR A 598 -6.68 -5.98 -23.73
N TYR A 599 -7.40 -6.05 -24.85
CA TYR A 599 -7.84 -4.87 -25.61
C TYR A 599 -8.55 -3.82 -24.74
N VAL A 600 -9.43 -4.25 -23.84
CA VAL A 600 -10.16 -3.35 -22.93
C VAL A 600 -9.20 -2.60 -22.01
N GLY A 601 -8.21 -3.29 -21.43
CA GLY A 601 -7.21 -2.66 -20.58
C GLY A 601 -6.29 -1.70 -21.35
N ALA A 602 -5.89 -2.07 -22.57
CA ALA A 602 -5.10 -1.22 -23.46
C ALA A 602 -5.84 0.07 -23.82
N ARG A 603 -7.12 -0.04 -24.21
CA ARG A 603 -7.99 1.11 -24.48
C ARG A 603 -8.04 2.05 -23.29
N GLU A 604 -8.27 1.54 -22.07
CA GLU A 604 -8.34 2.40 -20.87
C GLU A 604 -7.03 3.13 -20.57
N GLN A 605 -5.89 2.48 -20.81
CA GLN A 605 -4.58 3.13 -20.66
C GLN A 605 -4.41 4.28 -21.65
N ILE A 606 -4.73 4.06 -22.93
CA ILE A 606 -4.68 5.08 -23.97
C ILE A 606 -5.68 6.21 -23.68
N LYS A 607 -6.92 5.86 -23.30
CA LYS A 607 -7.97 6.82 -22.93
C LYS A 607 -7.49 7.75 -21.82
N ARG A 608 -6.87 7.21 -20.77
CA ARG A 608 -6.32 8.02 -19.67
C ARG A 608 -5.25 8.98 -20.16
N ARG A 609 -4.32 8.53 -21.01
CA ARG A 609 -3.26 9.38 -21.58
C ARG A 609 -3.79 10.47 -22.50
N LEU A 610 -4.82 10.17 -23.30
CA LEU A 610 -5.49 11.18 -24.12
C LEU A 610 -6.24 12.20 -23.26
N LYS A 611 -6.88 11.74 -22.17
CA LYS A 611 -7.57 12.62 -21.21
C LYS A 611 -6.61 13.59 -20.52
N GLU A 612 -5.42 13.13 -20.14
CA GLU A 612 -4.36 13.97 -19.53
C GLU A 612 -3.94 15.14 -20.44
N ARG A 613 -4.11 15.02 -21.76
CA ARG A 613 -3.76 16.08 -22.72
C ARG A 613 -4.85 17.12 -22.93
N GLY A 614 -6.11 16.81 -22.56
CA GLY A 614 -7.23 17.75 -22.68
C GLY A 614 -7.65 18.12 -24.11
N VAL A 615 -7.16 17.43 -25.14
CA VAL A 615 -7.44 17.76 -26.55
C VAL A 615 -8.85 17.33 -26.99
N ILE A 616 -9.37 16.24 -26.40
CA ILE A 616 -10.71 15.72 -26.72
C ILE A 616 -11.61 15.94 -25.51
N ALA A 617 -12.54 16.88 -25.62
CA ALA A 617 -13.45 17.25 -24.53
C ALA A 617 -14.65 16.30 -24.40
N ASP A 618 -15.14 15.76 -25.52
CA ASP A 618 -16.27 14.83 -25.52
C ASP A 618 -15.85 13.41 -25.11
N ASP A 619 -16.49 12.87 -24.07
CA ASP A 619 -16.15 11.56 -23.49
C ASP A 619 -16.46 10.39 -24.44
N SER A 620 -17.43 10.54 -25.35
CA SER A 620 -17.82 9.52 -26.33
C SER A 620 -16.81 9.47 -27.48
N GLU A 621 -16.41 10.63 -27.98
CA GLU A 621 -15.35 10.76 -28.99
C GLU A 621 -14.00 10.30 -28.43
N LEU A 622 -13.67 10.67 -27.20
CA LEU A 622 -12.48 10.18 -26.50
C LEU A 622 -12.48 8.64 -26.38
N PHE A 623 -13.65 8.05 -26.08
CA PHE A 623 -13.79 6.60 -26.05
C PHE A 623 -13.60 5.98 -27.44
N GLY A 624 -14.20 6.54 -28.49
CA GLY A 624 -14.04 6.09 -29.87
C GLY A 624 -12.59 6.18 -30.35
N ALA A 625 -11.93 7.32 -30.11
CA ALA A 625 -10.53 7.55 -30.41
C ALA A 625 -9.62 6.55 -29.69
N SER A 626 -9.85 6.30 -28.41
CA SER A 626 -9.09 5.29 -27.64
C SER A 626 -9.29 3.87 -28.17
N CYS A 627 -10.49 3.53 -28.68
CA CYS A 627 -10.74 2.24 -29.32
C CYS A 627 -9.93 2.08 -30.60
N TYR A 628 -9.96 3.08 -31.47
CA TYR A 628 -9.20 3.07 -32.72
C TYR A 628 -7.69 2.93 -32.44
N ALA A 629 -7.13 3.78 -31.59
CA ALA A 629 -5.71 3.72 -31.24
C ALA A 629 -5.28 2.39 -30.61
N ALA A 630 -6.16 1.74 -29.82
CA ALA A 630 -5.89 0.43 -29.25
C ALA A 630 -5.90 -0.72 -30.28
N LYS A 631 -6.55 -0.55 -31.44
CA LYS A 631 -6.53 -1.50 -32.55
C LYS A 631 -5.29 -1.34 -33.43
N SER A 632 -4.84 -0.10 -33.63
CA SER A 632 -3.71 0.24 -34.50
C SER A 632 -2.33 -0.08 -33.90
N ARG A 633 -2.28 -0.79 -32.77
CA ARG A 633 -1.07 -1.07 -31.97
C ARG A 633 -0.32 -2.32 -32.39
#